data_AF-A0A7J0FV78-F1
#
_entry.id   AF-A0A7J0FV78-F1
#
_cell.length_a   1.000
_cell.length_b   1.000
_cell.length_c   1.000
_cell.angle_alpha   90.00
_cell.angle_beta   90.00
_cell.angle_gamma   90.00
#
_symmetry.space_group_name_H-M   'P 1'
#
loop_
_entity.id
_entity.type
_entity.pdbx_description
1 polymer ?
#
loop_
_entity_poly.entity_id
_entity_poly.type
_entity_poly.pdbx_seq_one_letter_code
_entity_poly.pdbx_strand_id
1 'polypeptide(L)'
;MEGQQQQYEGLPNILNLEHLNMSNCQKLEKLPRGLPSTLRTIFIYGCNTLQSLPELMMLNNLEKLEVRRCPALTCLCPGAGLPSTIKKLFILGCEKLEAVLAEGNLNRLAIEDCDNLESLPEGWFSTPNLRDLIIRRCKKLDAPPQSAYNKNCNLTSLQHLDIGSSLAAAGIASYVLKEGRSLTNLTELTIRNIDKKPPSEWCLHRTRAAYLAFDAVDQSLPQPRIHCMARPASLAFGTVDL
;
A
#
# COMPACT_ATOMS: atom_id res chain seq x y z
N MET A 1 -4.12 -17.60 -46.33
CA MET A 1 -3.65 -18.13 -45.03
C MET A 1 -4.27 -17.25 -43.96
N GLU A 2 -5.48 -17.63 -43.53
CA GLU A 2 -6.25 -16.91 -42.53
C GLU A 2 -5.63 -17.17 -41.15
N GLY A 3 -5.23 -16.10 -40.47
CA GLY A 3 -4.71 -16.14 -39.12
C GLY A 3 -5.84 -16.41 -38.14
N GLN A 4 -5.71 -17.50 -37.39
CA GLN A 4 -6.65 -17.92 -36.36
C GLN A 4 -6.81 -16.82 -35.30
N GLN A 5 -7.99 -16.19 -35.27
CA GLN A 5 -8.47 -15.43 -34.12
C GLN A 5 -8.86 -16.44 -33.04
N GLN A 6 -8.02 -16.62 -32.02
CA GLN A 6 -8.43 -17.32 -30.80
C GLN A 6 -9.37 -16.40 -30.02
N GLN A 7 -10.66 -16.50 -30.34
CA GLN A 7 -11.77 -16.03 -29.54
C GLN A 7 -11.80 -16.93 -28.29
N TYR A 8 -11.43 -16.39 -27.13
CA TYR A 8 -11.73 -17.07 -25.87
C TYR A 8 -13.24 -16.99 -25.68
N GLU A 9 -13.96 -18.06 -26.01
CA GLU A 9 -15.35 -18.25 -25.62
C GLU A 9 -15.45 -18.07 -24.10
N GLY A 10 -16.28 -17.12 -23.69
CA GLY A 10 -16.42 -16.73 -22.29
C GLY A 10 -16.78 -17.95 -21.45
N LEU A 11 -15.98 -18.21 -20.41
CA LEU A 11 -16.27 -19.21 -19.38
C LEU A 11 -17.67 -18.90 -18.81
N PRO A 12 -18.71 -19.72 -19.03
CA PRO A 12 -20.10 -19.34 -18.73
C PRO A 12 -20.42 -19.19 -17.24
N ASN A 13 -19.45 -19.34 -16.34
CA ASN A 13 -19.64 -19.45 -14.90
C ASN A 13 -18.82 -18.44 -14.07
N ILE A 14 -18.18 -17.45 -14.69
CA ILE A 14 -17.45 -16.39 -13.95
C ILE A 14 -18.36 -15.25 -13.48
N LEU A 15 -19.65 -15.24 -13.84
CA LEU A 15 -20.53 -14.09 -13.63
C LEU A 15 -20.67 -13.68 -12.15
N ASN A 16 -20.46 -14.60 -11.20
CA ASN A 16 -20.55 -14.35 -9.76
C ASN A 16 -19.20 -14.41 -9.02
N LEU A 17 -18.07 -14.34 -9.74
CA LEU A 17 -16.76 -14.45 -9.10
C LEU A 17 -16.43 -13.15 -8.33
N GLU A 18 -16.42 -13.23 -7.01
CA GLU A 18 -16.06 -12.10 -6.14
C GLU A 18 -14.58 -12.05 -5.76
N HIS A 19 -13.89 -13.19 -5.82
CA HIS A 19 -12.49 -13.32 -5.42
C HIS A 19 -11.68 -14.00 -6.53
N LEU A 20 -10.63 -13.33 -6.99
CA LEU A 20 -9.69 -13.87 -7.97
C LEU A 20 -8.29 -13.97 -7.35
N ASN A 21 -7.69 -15.15 -7.45
CA ASN A 21 -6.31 -15.38 -7.05
C ASN A 21 -5.49 -15.83 -8.26
N MET A 22 -4.44 -15.09 -8.58
CA MET A 22 -3.47 -15.39 -9.62
C MET A 22 -2.10 -15.55 -8.96
N SER A 23 -1.71 -16.80 -8.75
CA SER A 23 -0.43 -17.14 -8.13
C SER A 23 0.48 -17.84 -9.12
N ASN A 24 1.73 -17.40 -9.21
CA ASN A 24 2.80 -17.95 -10.03
C ASN A 24 2.45 -18.02 -11.53
N CYS A 25 1.65 -17.08 -12.04
CA CYS A 25 1.29 -17.01 -13.45
C CYS A 25 2.45 -16.42 -14.28
N GLN A 26 3.37 -17.28 -14.74
CA GLN A 26 4.62 -16.88 -15.41
C GLN A 26 4.47 -16.36 -16.85
N LYS A 27 3.25 -16.37 -17.39
CA LYS A 27 2.93 -15.81 -18.72
C LYS A 27 1.93 -14.64 -18.61
N LEU A 28 1.56 -14.25 -17.40
CA LEU A 28 0.60 -13.17 -17.18
C LEU A 28 1.33 -11.85 -17.35
N GLU A 29 1.17 -11.20 -18.49
CA GLU A 29 1.72 -9.86 -18.74
C GLU A 29 0.78 -8.75 -18.28
N LYS A 30 -0.53 -9.02 -18.33
CA LYS A 30 -1.66 -8.15 -17.95
C LYS A 30 -2.83 -9.00 -17.48
N LEU A 31 -3.85 -8.39 -16.87
CA LEU A 31 -5.07 -9.13 -16.55
C LEU A 31 -5.85 -9.50 -17.82
N PRO A 32 -6.56 -10.63 -17.81
CA PRO A 32 -7.44 -10.97 -18.93
C PRO A 32 -8.53 -9.90 -19.08
N ARG A 33 -8.89 -9.58 -20.33
CA ARG A 33 -10.04 -8.71 -20.61
C ARG A 33 -11.34 -9.46 -20.28
N GLY A 34 -12.36 -8.73 -19.88
CA GLY A 34 -13.68 -9.31 -19.56
C GLY A 34 -13.76 -10.00 -18.20
N LEU A 35 -12.88 -9.62 -17.25
CA LEU A 35 -13.05 -10.00 -15.86
C LEU A 35 -14.44 -9.56 -15.34
N PRO A 36 -15.11 -10.40 -14.54
CA PRO A 36 -16.48 -10.13 -14.11
C PRO A 36 -16.53 -8.91 -13.20
N SER A 37 -17.55 -8.08 -13.41
CA SER A 37 -17.77 -6.86 -12.62
C SER A 37 -18.12 -7.14 -11.16
N THR A 38 -18.45 -8.39 -10.81
CA THR A 38 -18.71 -8.86 -9.44
C THR A 38 -17.45 -8.99 -8.59
N LEU A 39 -16.25 -8.90 -9.17
CA LEU A 39 -14.99 -9.00 -8.43
C LEU A 39 -14.85 -7.89 -7.37
N ARG A 40 -14.67 -8.33 -6.13
CA ARG A 40 -14.38 -7.48 -4.97
C ARG A 40 -12.94 -7.59 -4.52
N THR A 41 -12.27 -8.71 -4.77
CA THR A 41 -10.89 -8.93 -4.32
C THR A 41 -10.03 -9.58 -5.38
N ILE A 42 -8.84 -9.03 -5.60
CA ILE A 42 -7.80 -9.63 -6.44
C ILE A 42 -6.53 -9.85 -5.62
N PHE A 43 -5.98 -11.06 -5.71
CA PHE A 43 -4.67 -11.42 -5.22
C PHE A 43 -3.77 -11.79 -6.40
N ILE A 44 -2.59 -11.20 -6.47
CA ILE A 44 -1.57 -11.48 -7.46
C ILE A 44 -0.27 -11.80 -6.72
N TYR A 45 0.30 -12.98 -6.94
CA TYR A 45 1.50 -13.43 -6.25
C TYR A 45 2.47 -14.07 -7.23
N GLY A 46 3.74 -13.65 -7.26
CA GLY A 46 4.79 -14.38 -7.97
C GLY A 46 4.65 -14.38 -9.50
N CYS A 47 3.98 -13.38 -10.09
CA CYS A 47 3.81 -13.26 -11.54
C CYS A 47 4.99 -12.49 -12.15
N ASN A 48 5.99 -13.22 -12.66
CA ASN A 48 7.27 -12.64 -13.07
C ASN A 48 7.23 -11.85 -14.39
N THR A 49 6.18 -12.02 -15.20
CA THR A 49 6.00 -11.29 -16.47
C THR A 49 5.03 -10.12 -16.37
N LEU A 50 4.36 -9.96 -15.22
CA LEU A 50 3.32 -8.95 -15.07
C LEU A 50 3.95 -7.57 -15.04
N GLN A 51 3.65 -6.75 -16.04
CA GLN A 51 4.26 -5.41 -16.18
C GLN A 51 3.35 -4.29 -15.71
N SER A 52 2.03 -4.45 -15.92
CA SER A 52 1.03 -3.45 -15.53
C SER A 52 -0.37 -4.06 -15.37
N LEU A 53 -1.28 -3.30 -14.76
CA LEU A 53 -2.66 -3.70 -14.51
C LEU A 53 -3.67 -2.61 -14.93
N PRO A 54 -3.69 -2.17 -16.20
CA PRO A 54 -4.64 -1.16 -16.67
C PRO A 54 -6.09 -1.64 -16.58
N GLU A 55 -6.34 -2.95 -16.66
CA GLU A 55 -7.70 -3.51 -16.65
C GLU A 55 -8.44 -3.34 -15.31
N LEU A 56 -7.70 -3.03 -14.22
CA LEU A 56 -8.31 -2.79 -12.91
C LEU A 56 -9.36 -1.70 -12.96
N MET A 57 -9.18 -0.67 -13.80
CA MET A 57 -10.11 0.46 -13.94
C MET A 57 -11.52 0.05 -14.37
N MET A 58 -11.68 -1.12 -14.99
CA MET A 58 -12.99 -1.62 -15.42
C MET A 58 -13.74 -2.38 -14.30
N LEU A 59 -13.09 -2.63 -13.17
CA LEU A 59 -13.62 -3.42 -12.07
C LEU A 59 -14.30 -2.50 -11.04
N ASN A 60 -15.54 -2.14 -11.33
CA ASN A 60 -16.29 -1.15 -10.55
C ASN A 60 -16.60 -1.57 -9.10
N ASN A 61 -16.52 -2.87 -8.75
CA ASN A 61 -16.78 -3.35 -7.39
C ASN A 61 -15.52 -3.77 -6.63
N LEU A 62 -14.33 -3.52 -7.18
CA LEU A 62 -13.08 -3.99 -6.58
C LEU A 62 -12.77 -3.22 -5.29
N GLU A 63 -12.83 -3.90 -4.15
CA GLU A 63 -12.57 -3.30 -2.84
C GLU A 63 -11.15 -3.56 -2.33
N LYS A 64 -10.52 -4.66 -2.75
CA LYS A 64 -9.19 -5.08 -2.29
C LYS A 64 -8.31 -5.53 -3.46
N LEU A 65 -7.12 -4.97 -3.54
CA LEU A 65 -6.03 -5.44 -4.39
C LEU A 65 -4.81 -5.76 -3.55
N GLU A 66 -4.21 -6.90 -3.83
CA GLU A 66 -2.96 -7.34 -3.22
C GLU A 66 -2.02 -7.89 -4.29
N VAL A 67 -0.88 -7.22 -4.49
CA VAL A 67 0.14 -7.59 -5.47
C VAL A 67 1.44 -7.87 -4.73
N ARG A 68 1.98 -9.07 -4.92
CA ARG A 68 3.16 -9.53 -4.19
C ARG A 68 4.16 -10.18 -5.14
N ARG A 69 5.45 -9.89 -4.92
CA ARG A 69 6.57 -10.56 -5.59
C ARG A 69 6.38 -10.61 -7.12
N CYS A 70 6.04 -9.47 -7.72
CA CYS A 70 5.89 -9.32 -9.16
C CYS A 70 7.07 -8.49 -9.68
N PRO A 71 8.24 -9.10 -9.98
CA PRO A 71 9.49 -8.39 -10.24
C PRO A 71 9.52 -7.63 -11.58
N ALA A 72 8.61 -7.89 -12.50
CA ALA A 72 8.48 -7.15 -13.75
C ALA A 72 7.48 -5.98 -13.68
N LEU A 73 6.75 -5.83 -12.57
CA LEU A 73 5.73 -4.80 -12.44
C LEU A 73 6.41 -3.44 -12.33
N THR A 74 6.25 -2.60 -13.35
CA THR A 74 6.85 -1.25 -13.40
C THR A 74 5.84 -0.16 -13.06
N CYS A 75 4.56 -0.37 -13.38
CA CYS A 75 3.49 0.57 -13.08
C CYS A 75 2.17 -0.15 -12.82
N LEU A 76 1.46 0.20 -11.75
CA LEU A 76 0.19 -0.45 -11.41
C LEU A 76 -0.91 -0.13 -12.44
N CYS A 77 -1.14 1.15 -12.73
CA CYS A 77 -2.19 1.61 -13.65
C CYS A 77 -1.64 2.73 -14.56
N PRO A 78 -0.95 2.38 -15.66
CA PRO A 78 -0.42 3.39 -16.57
C PRO A 78 -1.56 4.14 -17.28
N GLY A 79 -1.66 5.45 -17.07
CA GLY A 79 -2.61 6.33 -17.75
C GLY A 79 -4.07 6.27 -17.25
N ALA A 80 -4.35 5.53 -16.17
CA ALA A 80 -5.66 5.45 -15.54
C ALA A 80 -5.52 5.34 -14.02
N GLY A 81 -6.50 5.86 -13.26
CA GLY A 81 -6.53 5.70 -11.81
C GLY A 81 -6.99 4.30 -11.36
N LEU A 82 -6.90 4.02 -10.07
CA LEU A 82 -7.55 2.85 -9.48
C LEU A 82 -9.08 3.03 -9.48
N PRO A 83 -9.85 1.93 -9.41
CA PRO A 83 -11.30 2.02 -9.18
C PRO A 83 -11.60 2.82 -7.92
N SER A 84 -12.58 3.72 -7.99
CA SER A 84 -13.00 4.53 -6.83
C SER A 84 -13.53 3.69 -5.66
N THR A 85 -13.90 2.44 -5.91
CA THR A 85 -14.37 1.48 -4.91
C THR A 85 -13.27 0.79 -4.12
N ILE A 86 -12.00 0.96 -4.52
CA ILE A 86 -10.88 0.32 -3.83
C ILE A 86 -10.68 0.94 -2.45
N LYS A 87 -10.67 0.07 -1.43
CA LYS A 87 -10.49 0.45 -0.02
C LYS A 87 -9.18 -0.06 0.54
N LYS A 88 -8.62 -1.12 -0.03
CA LYS A 88 -7.44 -1.80 0.51
C LYS A 88 -6.46 -2.10 -0.62
N LEU A 89 -5.26 -1.52 -0.52
CA LEU A 89 -4.17 -1.73 -1.48
C LEU A 89 -2.92 -2.23 -0.75
N PHE A 90 -2.41 -3.37 -1.20
CA PHE A 90 -1.20 -3.98 -0.66
C PHE A 90 -0.23 -4.28 -1.81
N ILE A 91 0.96 -3.72 -1.78
CA ILE A 91 2.03 -3.95 -2.77
C ILE A 91 3.29 -4.36 -2.03
N LEU A 92 3.79 -5.59 -2.27
CA LEU A 92 4.92 -6.14 -1.50
C LEU A 92 5.95 -6.82 -2.38
N GLY A 93 7.21 -6.40 -2.31
CA GLY A 93 8.31 -7.05 -3.04
C GLY A 93 8.20 -6.89 -4.56
N CYS A 94 7.72 -5.73 -5.02
CA CYS A 94 7.68 -5.37 -6.44
C CYS A 94 8.85 -4.45 -6.76
N GLU A 95 10.04 -5.03 -6.91
CA GLU A 95 11.31 -4.29 -6.92
C GLU A 95 11.44 -3.30 -8.07
N LYS A 96 10.85 -3.57 -9.25
CA LYS A 96 10.88 -2.68 -10.42
C LYS A 96 9.73 -1.67 -10.47
N LEU A 97 8.87 -1.61 -9.46
CA LEU A 97 7.75 -0.69 -9.45
C LEU A 97 8.27 0.73 -9.32
N GLU A 98 8.10 1.55 -10.35
CA GLU A 98 8.58 2.93 -10.40
C GLU A 98 7.48 3.94 -10.09
N ALA A 99 6.25 3.63 -10.50
CA ALA A 99 5.12 4.53 -10.33
C ALA A 99 3.84 3.78 -9.93
N VAL A 100 3.07 4.42 -9.06
CA VAL A 100 1.66 4.08 -8.85
C VAL A 100 0.88 5.34 -9.19
N LEU A 101 0.22 5.39 -10.33
CA LEU A 101 -0.66 6.50 -10.69
C LEU A 101 -2.07 6.12 -10.29
N ALA A 102 -2.52 6.59 -9.13
CA ALA A 102 -3.83 6.20 -8.62
C ALA A 102 -4.45 7.29 -7.77
N GLU A 103 -5.67 7.68 -8.14
CA GLU A 103 -6.60 8.33 -7.21
C GLU A 103 -7.50 7.26 -6.60
N GLY A 104 -7.80 7.38 -5.31
CA GLY A 104 -8.61 6.38 -4.64
C GLY A 104 -8.85 6.71 -3.17
N ASN A 105 -10.02 6.33 -2.68
CA ASN A 105 -10.45 6.55 -1.30
C ASN A 105 -10.08 5.34 -0.43
N LEU A 106 -8.78 5.18 -0.18
CA LEU A 106 -8.24 4.03 0.54
C LEU A 106 -8.51 4.11 2.04
N ASN A 107 -8.84 2.97 2.64
CA ASN A 107 -8.87 2.77 4.08
C ASN A 107 -7.56 2.17 4.60
N ARG A 108 -6.91 1.34 3.77
CA ARG A 108 -5.63 0.68 4.09
C ARG A 108 -4.70 0.71 2.90
N LEU A 109 -3.47 1.15 3.14
CA LEU A 109 -2.38 1.14 2.19
C LEU A 109 -1.16 0.50 2.83
N ALA A 110 -0.60 -0.54 2.21
CA ALA A 110 0.73 -1.03 2.55
C ALA A 110 1.60 -1.14 1.30
N ILE A 111 2.80 -0.58 1.37
CA ILE A 111 3.84 -0.71 0.36
C ILE A 111 5.10 -1.17 1.08
N GLU A 112 5.57 -2.38 0.73
CA GLU A 112 6.79 -2.94 1.30
C GLU A 112 7.73 -3.43 0.20
N ASP A 113 9.05 -3.30 0.41
CA ASP A 113 10.07 -3.87 -0.49
C ASP A 113 9.90 -3.44 -1.96
N CYS A 114 9.59 -2.16 -2.19
CA CYS A 114 9.44 -1.56 -3.51
C CYS A 114 10.57 -0.56 -3.75
N ASP A 115 11.75 -1.08 -4.05
CA ASP A 115 13.00 -0.31 -4.04
C ASP A 115 13.08 0.78 -5.10
N ASN A 116 12.45 0.60 -6.28
CA ASN A 116 12.47 1.58 -7.36
C ASN A 116 11.34 2.61 -7.32
N LEU A 117 10.44 2.54 -6.34
CA LEU A 117 9.28 3.44 -6.27
C LEU A 117 9.75 4.84 -5.86
N GLU A 118 9.56 5.83 -6.73
CA GLU A 118 10.13 7.17 -6.52
C GLU A 118 9.17 8.13 -5.82
N SER A 119 7.86 7.96 -6.02
CA SER A 119 6.84 8.82 -5.44
C SER A 119 5.51 8.09 -5.28
N LEU A 120 4.66 8.62 -4.39
CA LEU A 120 3.28 8.16 -4.20
C LEU A 120 2.30 9.21 -4.73
N PRO A 121 1.07 8.84 -5.12
CA PRO A 121 0.01 9.80 -5.43
C PRO A 121 -0.36 10.68 -4.24
N GLU A 122 -0.53 11.99 -4.46
CA GLU A 122 -1.11 12.88 -3.44
C GLU A 122 -2.52 12.44 -3.05
N GLY A 123 -3.30 11.93 -4.01
CA GLY A 123 -4.70 11.51 -3.82
C GLY A 123 -4.90 10.52 -2.67
N TRP A 124 -3.88 9.76 -2.25
CA TRP A 124 -3.96 8.85 -1.11
C TRP A 124 -3.88 9.54 0.25
N PHE A 125 -3.23 10.71 0.33
CA PHE A 125 -3.02 11.49 1.55
C PHE A 125 -4.12 12.53 1.78
N SER A 126 -4.92 12.80 0.76
CA SER A 126 -6.07 13.72 0.81
C SER A 126 -7.38 13.01 1.18
N THR A 127 -7.36 11.69 1.36
CA THR A 127 -8.58 10.92 1.69
C THR A 127 -8.91 11.02 3.19
N PRO A 128 -10.17 11.27 3.55
CA PRO A 128 -10.59 11.29 4.95
C PRO A 128 -10.78 9.88 5.53
N ASN A 129 -10.51 8.80 4.77
CA ASN A 129 -10.85 7.43 5.19
C ASN A 129 -9.64 6.55 5.46
N LEU A 130 -8.41 6.99 5.12
CA LEU A 130 -7.20 6.22 5.37
C LEU A 130 -6.99 6.02 6.86
N ARG A 131 -7.03 4.76 7.30
CA ARG A 131 -6.84 4.35 8.71
C ARG A 131 -5.48 3.73 8.94
N ASP A 132 -5.02 2.94 7.98
CA ASP A 132 -3.78 2.18 8.11
C ASP A 132 -2.84 2.53 6.95
N LEU A 133 -1.69 3.11 7.27
CA LEU A 133 -0.64 3.45 6.31
C LEU A 133 0.66 2.77 6.73
N ILE A 134 1.15 1.86 5.89
CA ILE A 134 2.38 1.12 6.11
C ILE A 134 3.31 1.33 4.91
N ILE A 135 4.50 1.86 5.13
CA ILE A 135 5.52 2.05 4.09
C ILE A 135 6.85 1.56 4.63
N ARG A 136 7.40 0.48 4.06
CA ARG A 136 8.64 -0.12 4.56
C ARG A 136 9.58 -0.53 3.42
N ARG A 137 10.89 -0.36 3.62
CA ARG A 137 11.94 -0.85 2.71
C ARG A 137 11.71 -0.37 1.26
N CYS A 138 11.48 0.93 1.08
CA CYS A 138 11.35 1.56 -0.25
C CYS A 138 12.51 2.53 -0.48
N LYS A 139 13.61 2.06 -1.08
CA LYS A 139 14.89 2.79 -1.11
C LYS A 139 14.89 4.10 -1.89
N LYS A 140 14.16 4.21 -3.01
CA LYS A 140 14.10 5.43 -3.84
C LYS A 140 12.96 6.39 -3.49
N LEU A 141 12.11 6.03 -2.53
CA LEU A 141 10.90 6.78 -2.22
C LEU A 141 11.19 8.02 -1.36
N ASP A 142 11.92 9.00 -1.90
CA ASP A 142 12.45 10.15 -1.17
C ASP A 142 11.63 11.44 -1.38
N ALA A 143 10.81 11.46 -2.44
CA ALA A 143 10.01 12.61 -2.79
C ALA A 143 8.68 12.64 -1.98
N PRO A 144 8.18 13.84 -1.63
CA PRO A 144 6.79 13.97 -1.22
C PRO A 144 5.86 13.49 -2.36
N PRO A 145 4.58 13.22 -2.05
CA PRO A 145 3.66 12.73 -3.06
C PRO A 145 3.64 13.61 -4.33
N GLN A 146 3.52 12.99 -5.49
CA GLN A 146 3.47 13.65 -6.80
C GLN A 146 2.38 14.74 -6.73
N SER A 147 2.78 16.02 -6.87
CA SER A 147 2.02 17.27 -6.70
C SER A 147 1.92 17.92 -5.31
N ALA A 148 3.01 17.96 -4.52
CA ALA A 148 3.14 18.73 -3.26
C ALA A 148 2.88 20.28 -3.31
N TYR A 149 2.20 20.79 -4.34
CA TYR A 149 1.72 22.17 -4.46
C TYR A 149 0.30 22.39 -3.91
N ASN A 150 -0.44 21.34 -3.56
CA ASN A 150 -1.73 21.45 -2.88
C ASN A 150 -1.57 21.26 -1.36
N LYS A 151 -2.18 22.16 -0.59
CA LYS A 151 -1.88 22.43 0.83
C LYS A 151 -2.64 21.55 1.83
N ASN A 152 -3.36 20.53 1.38
CA ASN A 152 -4.40 19.90 2.20
C ASN A 152 -4.22 18.38 2.37
N CYS A 153 -3.17 17.95 3.09
CA CYS A 153 -3.15 16.64 3.73
C CYS A 153 -4.30 16.53 4.74
N ASN A 154 -5.19 15.54 4.61
CA ASN A 154 -6.33 15.36 5.52
C ASN A 154 -6.47 13.92 6.04
N LEU A 155 -5.46 13.46 6.78
CA LEU A 155 -5.39 12.14 7.39
C LEU A 155 -6.07 12.08 8.77
N THR A 156 -7.25 12.70 8.91
CA THR A 156 -8.01 12.72 10.18
C THR A 156 -8.46 11.35 10.66
N SER A 157 -8.66 10.39 9.76
CA SER A 157 -9.04 9.04 10.14
C SER A 157 -7.85 8.10 10.40
N LEU A 158 -6.61 8.57 10.25
CA LEU A 158 -5.44 7.72 10.36
C LEU A 158 -5.29 7.24 11.81
N GLN A 159 -5.24 5.92 11.99
CA GLN A 159 -5.14 5.24 13.29
C GLN A 159 -3.76 4.59 13.44
N HIS A 160 -3.27 3.94 12.38
CA HIS A 160 -2.01 3.22 12.39
C HIS A 160 -1.09 3.77 11.30
N LEU A 161 0.06 4.28 11.71
CA LEU A 161 1.12 4.74 10.83
C LEU A 161 2.40 3.95 11.12
N ASP A 162 2.87 3.16 10.16
CA ASP A 162 4.16 2.48 10.24
C ASP A 162 5.03 2.87 9.04
N ILE A 163 6.09 3.62 9.31
CA ILE A 163 7.05 4.05 8.29
C ILE A 163 8.41 3.48 8.69
N GLY A 164 9.10 2.77 7.80
CA GLY A 164 10.38 2.17 8.18
C GLY A 164 11.38 1.90 7.06
N SER A 165 12.66 1.83 7.43
CA SER A 165 13.74 1.15 6.69
C SER A 165 14.11 1.70 5.30
N SER A 166 13.93 3.00 5.03
CA SER A 166 14.70 3.70 4.00
C SER A 166 14.97 5.16 4.39
N LEU A 167 16.14 5.69 4.00
CA LEU A 167 16.42 7.14 4.07
C LEU A 167 15.29 7.96 3.41
N ALA A 168 14.78 7.41 2.32
CA ALA A 168 13.70 7.93 1.49
C ALA A 168 12.37 8.11 2.27
N ALA A 169 12.03 7.13 3.12
CA ALA A 169 10.80 7.17 3.92
C ALA A 169 10.75 8.35 4.91
N ALA A 170 11.88 9.01 5.19
CA ALA A 170 11.94 10.25 5.96
C ALA A 170 11.19 11.40 5.25
N GLY A 171 11.20 11.47 3.92
CA GLY A 171 10.48 12.48 3.15
C GLY A 171 8.96 12.37 3.33
N ILE A 172 8.43 11.14 3.29
CA ILE A 172 7.00 10.87 3.54
C ILE A 172 6.65 11.08 5.01
N ALA A 173 7.51 10.64 5.94
CA ALA A 173 7.30 10.91 7.35
C ALA A 173 7.24 12.41 7.63
N SER A 174 8.17 13.19 7.07
CA SER A 174 8.15 14.65 7.16
C SER A 174 6.89 15.24 6.53
N TYR A 175 6.45 14.78 5.34
CA TYR A 175 5.22 15.26 4.71
C TYR A 175 3.98 15.01 5.60
N VAL A 176 3.78 13.77 6.06
CA VAL A 176 2.62 13.37 6.87
C VAL A 176 2.63 14.01 8.26
N LEU A 177 3.80 14.09 8.91
CA LEU A 177 3.94 14.57 10.29
C LEU A 177 4.08 16.09 10.41
N LYS A 178 4.58 16.78 9.37
CA LYS A 178 4.68 18.25 9.33
C LYS A 178 3.30 18.91 9.28
N GLU A 179 2.37 18.31 8.55
CA GLU A 179 0.96 18.72 8.49
C GLU A 179 0.13 18.18 9.68
N GLY A 180 0.79 17.75 10.77
CA GLY A 180 0.23 17.04 11.93
C GLY A 180 -0.88 17.72 12.73
N ARG A 181 -1.52 18.78 12.21
CA ARG A 181 -2.85 19.23 12.68
C ARG A 181 -3.95 18.23 12.31
N SER A 182 -3.74 17.40 11.29
CA SER A 182 -4.77 16.49 10.80
C SER A 182 -4.78 15.12 11.49
N LEU A 183 -3.68 14.66 12.11
CA LEU A 183 -3.53 13.30 12.69
C LEU A 183 -4.20 13.11 14.08
N THR A 184 -5.44 13.59 14.25
CA THR A 184 -6.11 13.66 15.55
C THR A 184 -6.53 12.29 16.12
N ASN A 185 -6.71 11.27 15.26
CA ASN A 185 -7.14 9.93 15.65
C ASN A 185 -6.02 8.89 15.66
N LEU A 186 -4.76 9.31 15.53
CA LEU A 186 -3.62 8.39 15.47
C LEU A 186 -3.45 7.68 16.81
N THR A 187 -3.57 6.35 16.80
CA THR A 187 -3.43 5.48 17.98
C THR A 187 -2.06 4.82 18.05
N GLU A 188 -1.47 4.49 16.90
CA GLU A 188 -0.17 3.83 16.83
C GLU A 188 0.71 4.52 15.79
N LEU A 189 1.93 4.86 16.20
CA LEU A 189 2.96 5.42 15.34
C LEU A 189 4.25 4.63 15.51
N THR A 190 4.65 3.95 14.44
CA THR A 190 5.93 3.24 14.38
C THR A 190 6.81 3.91 13.35
N ILE A 191 8.00 4.34 13.75
CA ILE A 191 8.99 4.89 12.83
C ILE A 191 10.29 4.11 12.99
N ARG A 192 10.60 3.24 12.03
CA ARG A 192 11.74 2.34 12.12
C ARG A 192 12.94 2.92 11.39
N ASN A 193 14.12 2.67 11.94
CA ASN A 193 15.41 2.91 11.32
C ASN A 193 15.69 4.39 11.03
N ILE A 194 15.42 5.27 11.99
CA ILE A 194 15.85 6.67 11.87
C ILE A 194 17.29 6.78 12.36
N ASP A 195 18.24 6.96 11.44
CA ASP A 195 19.66 7.16 11.77
C ASP A 195 19.93 8.51 12.47
N LYS A 196 18.91 9.39 12.53
CA LYS A 196 18.97 10.73 13.14
C LYS A 196 17.77 10.92 14.07
N LYS A 197 17.92 11.79 15.06
CA LYS A 197 16.80 12.21 15.93
C LYS A 197 15.63 12.70 15.05
N PRO A 198 14.37 12.30 15.34
CA PRO A 198 13.22 12.80 14.61
C PRO A 198 13.25 14.34 14.58
N PRO A 199 13.15 14.96 13.38
CA PRO A 199 13.10 16.39 13.22
C PRO A 199 12.09 17.06 14.15
N SER A 200 12.44 18.22 14.71
CA SER A 200 11.53 19.00 15.57
C SER A 200 10.26 19.47 14.85
N GLU A 201 10.28 19.49 13.52
CA GLU A 201 9.13 19.78 12.65
C GLU A 201 8.09 18.65 12.62
N TRP A 202 8.44 17.43 13.03
CA TRP A 202 7.46 16.37 13.20
C TRP A 202 6.59 16.76 14.39
N CYS A 203 5.32 17.07 14.14
CA CYS A 203 4.38 17.56 15.15
C CYS A 203 3.94 16.45 16.13
N LEU A 204 4.86 15.59 16.58
CA LEU A 204 4.64 14.44 17.47
C LEU A 204 4.00 14.85 18.80
N HIS A 205 4.30 16.05 19.30
CA HIS A 205 3.66 16.61 20.51
C HIS A 205 2.14 16.80 20.37
N ARG A 206 1.59 16.68 19.15
CA ARG A 206 0.17 16.83 18.85
C ARG A 206 -0.54 15.50 18.60
N THR A 207 0.20 14.40 18.52
CA THR A 207 -0.39 13.09 18.29
C THR A 207 -0.91 12.52 19.62
N ARG A 208 -1.99 11.73 19.55
CA ARG A 208 -2.50 10.94 20.68
C ARG A 208 -1.99 9.49 20.65
N ALA A 209 -0.93 9.23 19.88
CA ALA A 209 -0.45 7.88 19.66
C ALA A 209 0.01 7.27 20.99
N ALA A 210 -0.59 6.14 21.36
CA ALA A 210 -0.30 5.42 22.59
C ALA A 210 1.00 4.60 22.47
N TYR A 211 1.43 4.30 21.24
CA TYR A 211 2.62 3.54 20.94
C TYR A 211 3.53 4.33 20.00
N LEU A 212 4.75 4.60 20.46
CA LEU A 212 5.83 5.24 19.72
C LEU A 212 7.05 4.32 19.77
N ALA A 213 7.33 3.62 18.66
CA ALA A 213 8.52 2.78 18.53
C ALA A 213 9.51 3.38 17.53
N PHE A 214 10.76 3.51 17.99
CA PHE A 214 11.92 3.87 17.20
C PHE A 214 12.91 2.69 17.23
N ASP A 215 12.82 1.79 16.25
CA ASP A 215 13.73 0.64 16.17
C ASP A 215 15.01 1.06 15.42
N ALA A 216 16.19 0.92 16.03
CA ALA A 216 17.48 1.08 15.35
C ALA A 216 17.87 -0.22 14.62
N VAL A 217 18.62 -0.08 13.52
CA VAL A 217 19.12 -1.14 12.62
C VAL A 217 19.38 -2.48 13.32
N ASP A 218 18.58 -3.50 13.02
CA ASP A 218 19.03 -4.90 13.12
C ASP A 218 18.97 -5.53 11.72
N GLN A 219 20.14 -5.68 11.11
CA GLN A 219 20.33 -6.25 9.77
C GLN A 219 20.29 -7.79 9.75
N SER A 220 19.94 -8.45 10.86
CA SER A 220 20.12 -9.91 11.00
C SER A 220 18.88 -10.79 10.83
N LEU A 221 17.68 -10.26 10.55
CA LEU A 221 16.48 -11.10 10.39
C LEU A 221 16.21 -11.52 8.92
N PRO A 222 16.27 -12.82 8.59
CA PRO A 222 15.83 -13.32 7.29
C PRO A 222 14.30 -13.48 7.29
N GLN A 223 13.65 -12.87 6.30
CA GLN A 223 12.21 -12.91 5.95
C GLN A 223 11.28 -12.00 6.79
N PRO A 224 10.50 -11.10 6.16
CA PRO A 224 9.41 -10.41 6.85
C PRO A 224 8.25 -11.38 7.08
N ARG A 225 8.13 -11.91 8.31
CA ARG A 225 6.85 -12.41 8.82
C ARG A 225 5.96 -11.21 9.11
N ILE A 226 5.13 -10.82 8.14
CA ILE A 226 4.03 -9.90 8.41
C ILE A 226 2.97 -10.69 9.18
N HIS A 227 3.02 -10.60 10.51
CA HIS A 227 1.80 -10.75 11.28
C HIS A 227 0.89 -9.60 10.87
N CYS A 228 -0.06 -9.86 9.98
CA CYS A 228 -1.28 -9.07 9.91
C CYS A 228 -1.83 -9.09 11.33
N MET A 229 -1.70 -7.99 12.08
CA MET A 229 -2.12 -7.95 13.48
C MET A 229 -3.60 -8.35 13.55
N ALA A 230 -3.82 -9.55 14.09
CA ALA A 230 -5.08 -9.89 14.70
C ALA A 230 -5.27 -8.95 15.89
N ARG A 231 -6.52 -8.53 16.08
CA ARG A 231 -7.03 -7.66 17.15
C ARG A 231 -6.31 -7.82 18.50
N PRO A 232 -6.28 -6.77 19.34
CA PRO A 232 -5.82 -6.90 20.71
C PRO A 232 -6.72 -7.89 21.45
N ALA A 233 -6.16 -9.05 21.81
CA ALA A 233 -6.75 -9.93 22.79
C ALA A 233 -6.36 -9.40 24.19
N SER A 234 -7.37 -8.87 24.87
CA SER A 234 -7.61 -8.94 26.32
C SER A 234 -6.46 -8.71 27.30
N LEU A 235 -6.64 -7.66 28.11
CA LEU A 235 -6.48 -7.61 29.57
C LEU A 235 -5.72 -8.79 30.20
N ALA A 236 -4.54 -8.51 30.76
CA ALA A 236 -4.05 -9.22 31.93
C ALA A 236 -3.72 -8.18 33.00
N PHE A 237 -4.59 -8.13 34.00
CA PHE A 237 -4.35 -7.55 35.32
C PHE A 237 -3.29 -8.38 36.08
N GLY A 238 -2.60 -7.72 37.02
CA GLY A 238 -1.89 -8.33 38.14
C GLY A 238 -0.41 -8.58 37.86
N THR A 239 0.52 -8.27 38.77
CA THR A 239 0.40 -8.26 40.23
C THR A 239 1.36 -7.25 40.87
N VAL A 240 0.85 -6.62 41.93
CA VAL A 240 1.63 -6.08 43.05
C VAL A 240 2.30 -7.26 43.78
N ASP A 241 3.47 -7.02 44.36
CA ASP A 241 4.05 -7.64 45.58
C ASP A 241 5.59 -7.66 45.41
N LEU A 242 6.45 -7.12 46.28
CA LEU A 242 6.38 -6.54 47.63
C LEU A 242 7.46 -5.45 47.75
#